data_AF-A0A659UJH5-F1
#
_entry.id   AF-A0A659UJH5-F1
#
_cell.length_a   1.000
_cell.length_b   1.000
_cell.length_c   1.000
_cell.angle_alpha   90.00
_cell.angle_beta   90.00
_cell.angle_gamma   90.00
#
_symmetry.space_group_name_H-M   'P 1'
#
loop_
_entity.id
_entity.type
_entity.pdbx_description
1 polymer ?
#
loop_
_entity_poly.entity_id
_entity_poly.type
_entity_poly.pdbx_seq_one_letter_code
_entity_poly.pdbx_strand_id
1 'polypeptide(L)'
;QNGDPRPIGKGTLDFVDSSVDTASGTIATRASIPNADLSLWPGQYVNVVLDAGIMPQMTSVPTVAVQPSQKGPFVYVVKPDNTVQMRPVQVALTEGENSAIS
;
A
#
# COMPACT_ATOMS: atom_id res chain seq x y z
N GLN A 1 2.69 20.21 10.36
CA GLN A 1 4.11 20.22 10.75
C GLN A 1 4.77 19.08 9.98
N ASN A 2 5.49 19.41 8.90
CA ASN A 2 5.87 18.46 7.84
C ASN A 2 7.05 17.59 8.31
N GLY A 3 6.74 16.38 8.78
CA GLY A 3 7.72 15.37 9.21
C GLY A 3 8.06 14.42 8.07
N ASP A 4 8.68 14.93 7.01
CA ASP A 4 9.23 14.07 5.95
C ASP A 4 10.72 13.82 6.27
N PRO A 5 11.07 12.78 7.04
CA PRO A 5 12.46 12.50 7.38
C PRO A 5 13.21 12.23 6.08
N ARG A 6 14.21 13.05 5.79
CA ARG A 6 15.08 12.82 4.63
C ARG A 6 15.71 11.43 4.77
N PRO A 7 15.51 10.53 3.80
CA PRO A 7 16.08 9.19 3.88
C PRO A 7 17.61 9.29 3.90
N ILE A 8 18.23 8.57 4.84
CA ILE A 8 19.70 8.47 4.97
C ILE A 8 20.33 7.52 3.95
N GLY A 9 19.50 6.84 3.15
CA GLY A 9 19.93 5.96 2.07
C GLY A 9 18.74 5.54 1.22
N LYS A 10 19.01 5.21 -0.04
CA LYS A 10 18.03 4.60 -0.95
C LYS A 10 18.68 3.39 -1.61
N GLY A 11 17.96 2.29 -1.68
CA GLY A 11 18.46 1.05 -2.25
C GLY A 11 17.35 0.22 -2.88
N THR A 12 17.70 -1.01 -3.23
CA THR A 12 16.81 -1.96 -3.88
C THR A 12 16.54 -3.12 -2.95
N LEU A 13 15.28 -3.53 -2.87
CA LEU A 13 14.89 -4.76 -2.20
C LEU A 13 15.27 -5.95 -3.11
N ASP A 14 16.18 -6.80 -2.63
CA ASP A 14 16.78 -7.86 -3.45
C ASP A 14 16.33 -9.26 -3.01
N PHE A 15 15.72 -9.38 -1.84
CA PHE A 15 15.19 -10.64 -1.33
C PHE A 15 13.97 -10.42 -0.43
N VAL A 16 12.96 -11.25 -0.65
CA VAL A 16 11.77 -11.40 0.19
C VAL A 16 11.61 -12.88 0.47
N ASP A 17 11.51 -13.25 1.74
CA ASP A 17 11.27 -14.64 2.14
C ASP A 17 9.87 -15.09 1.68
N SER A 18 9.76 -16.34 1.24
CA SER A 18 8.49 -16.96 0.88
C SER A 18 7.66 -17.38 2.11
N SER A 19 8.26 -17.32 3.30
CA SER A 19 7.65 -17.76 4.56
C SER A 19 7.38 -16.58 5.48
N VAL A 20 6.27 -16.67 6.20
CA VAL A 20 5.94 -15.74 7.29
C VAL A 20 6.46 -16.34 8.60
N ASP A 21 7.19 -15.56 9.38
CA ASP A 21 7.47 -15.90 10.77
C ASP A 21 6.17 -15.76 11.57
N THR A 22 5.60 -16.89 11.99
CA THR A 22 4.27 -16.92 12.61
C THR A 22 4.26 -16.40 14.04
N ALA A 23 5.41 -16.32 14.72
CA ALA A 23 5.51 -15.80 16.07
C ALA A 23 5.41 -14.26 16.09
N SER A 24 6.00 -13.61 15.10
CA SER A 24 6.05 -12.14 14.96
C SER A 24 5.09 -11.59 13.91
N GLY A 25 4.57 -12.42 13.01
CA GLY A 25 3.77 -12.00 11.87
C GLY A 25 4.57 -11.23 10.81
N THR A 26 5.90 -11.41 10.77
CA THR A 26 6.79 -10.66 9.88
C THR A 26 7.34 -11.53 8.74
N ILE A 27 7.74 -10.87 7.65
CA ILE A 27 8.45 -11.49 6.53
C ILE A 27 9.88 -10.96 6.54
N ALA A 28 10.86 -11.87 6.50
CA ALA A 28 12.25 -11.49 6.40
C ALA A 28 12.54 -10.91 5.00
N THR A 29 13.17 -9.75 4.96
CA THR A 29 13.52 -9.05 3.72
C THR A 29 14.96 -8.57 3.77
N ARG A 30 15.59 -8.40 2.60
CA ARG A 30 16.94 -7.83 2.48
C ARG A 30 17.00 -6.84 1.32
N ALA A 31 17.62 -5.70 1.57
CA ALA A 31 17.87 -4.68 0.57
C ALA A 31 19.36 -4.34 0.48
N SER A 32 19.85 -4.01 -0.72
CA SER A 32 21.18 -3.44 -0.92
C SER A 32 21.09 -1.92 -1.05
N ILE A 33 21.83 -1.22 -0.20
CA ILE A 33 21.87 0.25 -0.16
C ILE A 33 23.32 0.69 -0.35
N PRO A 34 23.64 1.53 -1.35
CA PRO A 34 24.96 2.14 -1.47
C PRO A 34 25.29 2.98 -0.22
N ASN A 35 26.50 2.80 0.32
CA ASN A 35 26.95 3.45 1.55
C ASN A 35 28.31 4.15 1.35
N ALA A 36 28.43 4.97 0.30
CA ALA A 36 29.69 5.60 -0.08
C ALA A 36 30.19 6.65 0.92
N ASP A 37 29.27 7.29 1.64
CA ASP A 37 29.55 8.28 2.68
C ASP A 37 29.69 7.68 4.09
N LEU A 38 29.56 6.34 4.22
CA LEU A 38 29.65 5.60 5.47
C LEU A 38 28.63 6.05 6.53
N SER A 39 27.49 6.59 6.10
CA SER A 39 26.41 7.06 6.97
C SER A 39 25.61 5.92 7.63
N LEU A 40 25.60 4.73 7.00
CA LEU A 40 24.96 3.52 7.55
C LEU A 40 25.99 2.65 8.26
N TRP A 41 25.75 2.35 9.54
CA TRP A 41 26.67 1.58 10.37
C TRP A 41 26.19 0.13 10.59
N PRO A 42 27.09 -0.87 10.68
CA PRO A 42 26.71 -2.22 11.03
C PRO A 42 26.00 -2.30 12.39
N GLY A 43 24.86 -3.00 12.45
CA GLY A 43 24.05 -3.14 13.67
C GLY A 43 23.14 -1.95 14.00
N GLN A 44 23.12 -0.91 13.15
CA GLN A 44 22.25 0.23 13.33
C GLN A 44 20.78 -0.14 13.10
N TYR A 45 19.90 0.36 13.98
CA TYR A 45 18.46 0.32 13.77
C TYR A 45 18.02 1.56 12.99
N VAL A 46 17.23 1.37 11.93
CA VAL A 46 16.73 2.44 11.06
C VAL A 46 15.27 2.20 10.70
N ASN A 47 14.53 3.28 10.45
CA ASN A 47 13.20 3.18 9.85
C ASN A 47 13.34 3.10 8.33
N VAL A 48 12.60 2.18 7.72
CA VAL A 48 12.58 1.99 6.26
C VAL A 48 11.19 2.32 5.76
N VAL A 49 11.12 3.13 4.72
CA VAL A 49 9.90 3.32 3.94
C VAL A 49 10.07 2.55 2.64
N LEU A 50 9.18 1.59 2.40
CA LEU A 50 9.16 0.79 1.19
C LEU A 50 8.12 1.36 0.22
N ASP A 51 8.56 1.68 -0.99
CA ASP A 51 7.65 1.88 -2.12
C ASP A 51 7.24 0.50 -2.65
N ALA A 52 6.03 0.06 -2.30
CA ALA A 52 5.48 -1.23 -2.71
C ALA A 52 4.99 -1.25 -4.17
N GLY A 53 5.14 -0.13 -4.90
CA GLY A 53 4.72 0.01 -6.28
C GLY A 53 3.23 0.33 -6.44
N ILE A 54 2.79 0.33 -7.70
CA ILE A 54 1.43 0.67 -8.11
C ILE A 54 0.70 -0.62 -8.50
N MET A 55 -0.57 -0.76 -8.09
CA MET A 55 -1.46 -1.79 -8.62
C MET A 55 -2.11 -1.28 -9.92
N PRO A 56 -1.65 -1.71 -11.11
CA PRO A 56 -2.23 -1.24 -12.36
C PRO A 56 -3.68 -1.72 -12.50
N GLN A 57 -4.48 -0.95 -13.25
CA GLN A 57 -5.89 -1.28 -13.55
C GLN A 57 -6.86 -1.25 -12.36
N MET A 58 -6.49 -0.61 -11.25
CA MET A 58 -7.38 -0.37 -10.12
C MET A 58 -7.99 1.04 -10.18
N THR A 59 -9.26 1.18 -9.82
CA THR A 59 -9.90 2.49 -9.64
C THR A 59 -9.81 2.88 -8.17
N SER A 60 -9.26 4.06 -7.87
CA SER A 60 -9.26 4.60 -6.51
C SER A 60 -10.55 5.37 -6.24
N VAL A 61 -11.22 5.05 -5.13
CA VAL A 61 -12.42 5.76 -4.66
C VAL A 61 -12.28 6.08 -3.17
N PRO A 62 -12.93 7.15 -2.66
CA PRO A 62 -13.04 7.35 -1.22
C PRO A 62 -13.66 6.13 -0.56
N THR A 63 -13.07 5.65 0.53
CA THR A 63 -13.55 4.44 1.23
C THR A 63 -15.00 4.58 1.67
N VAL A 64 -15.42 5.80 2.03
CA VAL A 64 -16.81 6.13 2.41
C VAL A 64 -17.82 5.92 1.27
N ALA A 65 -17.37 5.84 0.01
CA ALA A 65 -18.23 5.56 -1.14
C ALA A 65 -18.53 4.06 -1.31
N VAL A 66 -17.76 3.18 -0.66
CA VAL A 66 -17.93 1.73 -0.70
C VAL A 66 -18.92 1.30 0.37
N GLN A 67 -20.02 0.68 -0.03
CA GLN A 67 -21.09 0.24 0.86
C GLN A 67 -21.15 -1.29 0.95
N PRO A 68 -21.42 -1.85 2.15
CA PRO A 68 -21.63 -3.29 2.30
C PRO A 68 -23.03 -3.70 1.83
N SER A 69 -23.14 -4.88 1.21
CA SER A 69 -24.42 -5.56 0.96
C SER A 69 -24.35 -7.04 1.33
N GLN A 70 -25.48 -7.74 1.34
CA GLN A 70 -25.53 -9.20 1.51
C GLN A 70 -24.73 -9.97 0.45
N LYS A 71 -24.49 -9.37 -0.72
CA LYS A 71 -23.76 -9.97 -1.83
C LYS A 71 -22.31 -9.46 -1.96
N GLY A 72 -21.85 -8.65 -1.00
CA GLY A 72 -20.52 -8.03 -1.02
C GLY A 72 -20.54 -6.51 -1.22
N PRO A 73 -19.36 -5.88 -1.30
CA PRO A 73 -19.23 -4.43 -1.45
C PRO A 73 -19.79 -3.91 -2.78
N PHE A 74 -20.30 -2.69 -2.77
CA PHE A 74 -20.77 -1.99 -3.97
C PHE A 74 -20.57 -0.48 -3.87
N VAL A 75 -20.64 0.22 -5.00
CA VAL A 75 -20.65 1.69 -5.09
C VAL A 75 -21.85 2.15 -5.90
N TYR A 76 -22.25 3.42 -5.71
CA TYR A 76 -23.19 4.08 -6.62
C TYR A 76 -22.43 4.89 -7.67
N VAL A 77 -22.80 4.71 -8.93
CA VAL A 77 -22.27 5.48 -10.06
C VAL A 77 -23.38 6.37 -10.60
N VAL A 78 -23.09 7.67 -10.74
CA VAL A 78 -23.99 8.63 -11.37
C VAL A 78 -23.85 8.51 -12.90
N LYS A 79 -24.98 8.32 -13.58
CA LYS A 79 -25.05 8.24 -15.03
C LYS A 79 -25.21 9.64 -15.66
N PRO A 80 -24.93 9.78 -16.97
CA PRO A 80 -25.10 11.05 -17.68
C PRO A 80 -26.53 11.63 -17.63
N ASP A 81 -27.54 10.79 -17.38
CA ASP A 81 -28.95 11.16 -17.24
C ASP A 81 -29.34 11.58 -15.81
N ASN A 82 -28.36 11.82 -14.93
CA ASN A 82 -28.53 12.11 -13.50
C ASN A 82 -29.25 11.00 -12.70
N THR A 83 -29.29 9.76 -13.21
CA THR A 83 -29.74 8.60 -12.43
C THR A 83 -28.57 7.89 -11.76
N VAL A 84 -28.85 7.10 -10.72
CA VAL A 84 -27.83 6.31 -10.02
C VAL A 84 -27.92 4.84 -10.41
N GLN A 85 -26.76 4.19 -10.52
CA GLN A 85 -26.67 2.75 -10.68
C GLN A 85 -25.79 2.15 -9.59
N MET A 86 -26.29 1.09 -8.97
CA MET A 86 -25.50 0.25 -8.07
C MET A 86 -24.55 -0.61 -8.89
N ARG A 87 -23.25 -0.55 -8.58
CA ARG A 87 -22.22 -1.39 -9.20
C ARG A 87 -21.50 -2.20 -8.10
N PRO A 88 -21.60 -3.54 -8.12
CA PRO A 88 -20.78 -4.39 -7.26
C PRO A 88 -19.30 -4.14 -7.54
N VAL A 89 -18.46 -4.21 -6.51
CA VAL A 89 -17.01 -3.99 -6.61
C VAL A 89 -16.26 -4.97 -5.74
N GLN A 90 -15.00 -5.20 -6.07
CA GLN A 90 -14.07 -5.91 -5.21
C GLN A 90 -13.05 -4.92 -4.65
N VAL A 91 -12.87 -4.92 -3.32
CA VAL A 91 -11.88 -4.06 -2.66
C VAL A 91 -10.56 -4.82 -2.60
N ALA A 92 -9.52 -4.28 -3.24
CA ALA A 92 -8.19 -4.88 -3.25
C ALA A 92 -7.33 -4.38 -2.08
N LEU A 93 -7.37 -3.07 -1.81
CA LEU A 93 -6.59 -2.42 -0.76
C LEU A 93 -7.37 -1.21 -0.24
N THR A 94 -7.27 -0.95 1.07
CA THR A 94 -7.70 0.32 1.67
C THR A 94 -6.49 0.96 2.31
N GLU A 95 -6.19 2.18 1.90
CA GLU A 95 -5.07 2.98 2.39
C GLU A 95 -5.56 4.38 2.77
N GLY A 96 -5.43 4.72 4.06
CA GLY A 96 -5.97 5.97 4.59
C GLY A 96 -7.49 6.06 4.36
N GLU A 97 -7.90 7.08 3.60
CA GLU A 97 -9.31 7.37 3.30
C GLU A 97 -9.76 6.86 1.92
N ASN A 98 -8.89 6.15 1.19
CA ASN A 98 -9.16 5.65 -0.15
C ASN A 98 -9.10 4.13 -0.22
N SER A 99 -9.91 3.57 -1.11
CA SER A 99 -9.92 2.15 -1.44
C SER A 99 -9.67 1.96 -2.93
N ALA A 100 -8.80 1.00 -3.26
CA ALA A 100 -8.60 0.50 -4.61
C ALA A 100 -9.66 -0.57 -4.90
N ILE A 101 -10.43 -0.37 -5.96
CA ILE A 101 -11.50 -1.25 -6.40
C ILE A 101 -11.35 -1.70 -7.85
N SER A 102 -11.85 -2.90 -8.13
CA SER A 102 -12.07 -3.45 -9.47
C SER A 102 -13.55 -3.78 -9.69
#